data_AF-A0A940RTW7-F1
#
_entry.id   AF-A0A940RTW7-F1
#
_cell.length_a   1.000
_cell.length_b   1.000
_cell.length_c   1.000
_cell.angle_alpha   90.00
_cell.angle_beta   90.00
_cell.angle_gamma   90.00
#
_symmetry.space_group_name_H-M   'P 1'
#
loop_
_entity.id
_entity.type
_entity.pdbx_description
1 polymer ?
#
loop_
_entity_poly.entity_id
_entity_poly.type
_entity_poly.pdbx_seq_one_letter_code
_entity_poly.pdbx_strand_id
1 'polypeptide(L)'
;MLFDMDGTLCDVRGIRHLLDGPGRFAAFHSASVDCPPHPHVVQAAREAHAAGRAVLIVTARETRWRNHTAMWLALHDVPSDAMWMRARGDYRPDFEVKRDILAGIRKRYRPVAAWDDNPAVIELWRGEGVPVHVVPGWDDHRG
;
A
#
# COMPACT_ATOMS: atom_id res chain seq x y z
N MET A 1 7.38 5.30 8.99
CA MET A 1 6.92 3.93 8.69
C MET A 1 6.24 3.96 7.34
N LEU A 2 6.53 2.97 6.49
CA LEU A 2 5.85 2.84 5.20
C LEU A 2 4.79 1.75 5.33
N PHE A 3 3.59 1.99 4.80
CA PHE A 3 2.52 1.00 4.78
C PHE A 3 1.94 0.90 3.38
N ASP A 4 1.94 -0.30 2.83
CA ASP A 4 1.17 -0.61 1.63
C ASP A 4 -0.34 -0.61 1.91
N MET A 5 -1.13 -0.40 0.86
CA MET A 5 -2.59 -0.35 0.92
C MET A 5 -3.24 -1.71 0.66
N ASP A 6 -3.12 -2.24 -0.56
CA ASP A 6 -3.94 -3.34 -1.08
C ASP A 6 -3.31 -4.69 -0.77
N GLY A 7 -3.92 -5.47 0.12
CA GLY A 7 -3.36 -6.73 0.62
C GLY A 7 -2.53 -6.55 1.89
N THR A 8 -2.24 -5.29 2.26
CA THR A 8 -1.50 -4.94 3.48
C THR A 8 -2.39 -4.26 4.51
N LEU A 9 -2.76 -2.99 4.35
CA LEU A 9 -3.71 -2.33 5.27
C LEU A 9 -5.14 -2.83 5.05
N CYS A 10 -5.55 -2.92 3.78
CA CYS A 10 -6.85 -3.37 3.33
C CYS A 10 -6.78 -4.83 2.89
N ASP A 11 -7.63 -5.67 3.47
CA ASP A 11 -7.74 -7.08 3.10
C ASP A 11 -8.58 -7.23 1.84
N VAL A 12 -7.87 -7.32 0.72
CA VAL A 12 -8.47 -7.41 -0.62
C VAL A 12 -8.72 -8.84 -1.08
N ARG A 13 -8.48 -9.87 -0.25
CA ARG A 13 -8.59 -11.29 -0.66
C ARG A 13 -9.95 -11.61 -1.27
N GLY A 14 -11.03 -11.07 -0.71
CA GLY A 14 -12.40 -11.27 -1.21
C GLY A 14 -12.66 -10.71 -2.61
N ILE A 15 -11.84 -9.76 -3.09
CA ILE A 15 -12.03 -9.09 -4.37
C ILE A 15 -10.89 -9.32 -5.36
N ARG A 16 -9.85 -10.11 -5.01
CA ARG A 16 -8.70 -10.36 -5.89
C ARG A 16 -9.11 -10.91 -7.25
N HIS A 17 -10.14 -11.74 -7.32
CA HIS A 17 -10.71 -12.28 -8.56
C HIS A 17 -11.16 -11.21 -9.57
N LEU A 18 -11.43 -9.98 -9.13
CA LEU A 18 -11.75 -8.87 -10.04
C LEU A 18 -10.55 -8.46 -10.92
N LEU A 19 -9.33 -8.87 -10.53
CA LEU A 19 -8.11 -8.63 -11.29
C LEU A 19 -8.02 -9.49 -12.57
N ASP A 20 -8.87 -10.50 -12.73
CA ASP A 20 -8.90 -11.37 -13.90
C ASP A 20 -9.88 -10.89 -15.00
N GLY A 21 -10.67 -9.85 -14.72
CA GLY A 21 -11.74 -9.37 -15.58
C GLY A 21 -11.41 -8.16 -16.49
N PRO A 22 -12.29 -7.84 -17.46
CA PRO A 22 -12.18 -6.60 -18.23
C PRO A 22 -12.36 -5.38 -17.33
N GLY A 23 -11.56 -4.33 -17.54
CA GLY A 23 -11.57 -3.17 -16.65
C GLY A 23 -11.09 -3.47 -15.22
N ARG A 24 -10.42 -4.61 -15.02
CA ARG A 24 -9.99 -5.18 -13.73
C ARG A 24 -9.63 -4.17 -12.65
N PHE A 25 -8.69 -3.27 -12.92
CA PHE A 25 -8.17 -2.35 -11.93
C PHE A 25 -9.24 -1.36 -11.44
N ALA A 26 -10.14 -0.93 -12.31
CA ALA A 26 -11.22 -0.04 -11.91
C ALA A 26 -12.28 -0.76 -11.07
N ALA A 27 -12.65 -1.98 -11.46
CA ALA A 27 -13.56 -2.82 -10.68
C ALA A 27 -12.98 -3.14 -9.29
N PHE A 28 -11.71 -3.56 -9.25
CA PHE A 28 -10.99 -3.88 -8.01
C PHE A 28 -10.90 -2.67 -7.08
N HIS A 29 -10.39 -1.52 -7.55
CA HIS A 29 -10.24 -0.36 -6.67
C HIS A 29 -11.59 0.22 -6.22
N SER A 30 -12.63 0.14 -7.05
CA SER A 30 -13.98 0.54 -6.63
C SER A 30 -14.52 -0.37 -5.53
N ALA A 31 -14.37 -1.70 -5.67
CA ALA A 31 -14.85 -2.66 -4.68
C ALA A 31 -14.05 -2.63 -3.35
N SER A 32 -12.79 -2.19 -3.41
CA SER A 32 -11.90 -2.15 -2.25
C SER A 32 -12.37 -1.24 -1.11
N VAL A 33 -13.34 -0.36 -1.35
CA VAL A 33 -13.90 0.53 -0.32
C VAL A 33 -14.62 -0.26 0.78
N ASP A 34 -15.21 -1.40 0.44
CA ASP A 34 -15.97 -2.25 1.35
C ASP A 34 -15.11 -3.37 1.96
N CYS A 35 -13.83 -3.45 1.59
CA CYS A 35 -12.92 -4.45 2.10
C CYS A 35 -12.53 -4.16 3.56
N PRO A 36 -12.47 -5.20 4.42
CA PRO A 36 -12.10 -5.02 5.82
C PRO A 36 -10.61 -4.69 5.98
N PRO A 37 -10.20 -4.09 7.11
CA PRO A 37 -8.79 -3.88 7.41
C PRO A 37 -8.12 -5.17 7.87
N HIS A 38 -6.80 -5.27 7.71
CA HIS A 38 -5.97 -6.18 8.51
C HIS A 38 -5.71 -5.54 9.88
N PRO A 39 -6.34 -6.02 10.98
CA PRO A 39 -6.34 -5.27 12.25
C PRO A 39 -4.95 -5.06 12.84
N HIS A 40 -4.06 -6.04 12.67
CA HIS A 40 -2.69 -5.97 13.17
C HIS A 40 -1.83 -4.92 12.43
N VAL A 41 -2.08 -4.69 11.14
CA VAL A 41 -1.37 -3.66 10.35
C VAL A 41 -1.88 -2.26 10.70
N VAL A 42 -3.20 -2.12 10.86
CA VAL A 42 -3.81 -0.86 11.33
C VAL A 42 -3.28 -0.49 12.72
N GLN A 43 -3.20 -1.47 13.63
CA GLN A 43 -2.65 -1.27 14.96
C GLN A 43 -1.17 -0.82 14.89
N ALA A 44 -0.35 -1.45 14.04
CA ALA A 44 1.03 -1.03 13.84
C ALA A 44 1.16 0.40 13.30
N ALA A 45 0.25 0.84 12.43
CA ALA A 45 0.20 2.23 11.96
C ALA A 45 -0.13 3.22 13.09
N ARG A 46 -1.11 2.89 13.94
CA ARG A 46 -1.48 3.70 15.11
C ARG A 46 -0.34 3.78 16.13
N GLU A 47 0.30 2.67 16.44
CA GLU A 47 1.45 2.62 17.35
C GLU A 47 2.64 3.41 16.83
N ALA A 48 2.90 3.34 15.53
CA ALA A 48 3.93 4.16 14.89
C ALA A 48 3.64 5.65 15.06
N HIS A 49 2.41 6.06 14.78
CA HIS A 49 1.98 7.45 14.92
C HIS A 49 2.06 7.93 16.38
N ALA A 50 1.55 7.14 17.33
CA ALA A 50 1.60 7.43 18.76
C ALA A 50 3.05 7.55 19.28
N ALA A 51 3.99 6.82 18.68
CA ALA A 51 5.42 6.93 18.96
C ALA A 51 6.12 8.11 18.24
N GLY A 52 5.36 9.04 17.65
CA GLY A 52 5.89 10.22 16.95
C GLY A 52 6.54 9.90 15.60
N ARG A 53 6.27 8.74 15.01
CA ARG A 53 6.80 8.37 13.69
C ARG A 53 5.78 8.72 12.61
N ALA A 54 6.22 9.42 11.57
CA ALA A 54 5.39 9.66 10.40
C ALA A 54 4.93 8.33 9.76
N VAL A 55 3.64 8.22 9.48
CA VAL A 55 2.96 7.12 8.81
C VAL A 55 2.72 7.51 7.35
N LEU A 56 3.47 6.89 6.45
CA LEU A 56 3.42 7.17 5.02
C LEU A 56 2.73 6.00 4.31
N ILE A 57 1.61 6.30 3.66
CA ILE A 57 0.88 5.33 2.84
C ILE A 57 1.55 5.29 1.46
N VAL A 58 1.96 4.10 1.01
CA VAL A 58 2.68 3.88 -0.24
C VAL A 58 1.93 2.85 -1.08
N THR A 59 1.23 3.29 -2.13
CA THR A 59 0.33 2.42 -2.89
C THR A 59 0.58 2.49 -4.40
N ALA A 60 0.39 1.35 -5.06
CA ALA A 60 0.38 1.26 -6.52
C ALA A 60 -0.95 1.71 -7.15
N ARG A 61 -1.96 2.10 -6.36
CA ARG A 61 -3.16 2.77 -6.86
C ARG A 61 -2.78 4.04 -7.59
N GLU A 62 -3.35 4.25 -8.79
CA GLU A 62 -3.21 5.52 -9.49
C GLU A 62 -3.79 6.67 -8.66
N THR A 63 -3.17 7.86 -8.78
CA THR A 63 -3.63 9.09 -8.12
C THR A 63 -5.12 9.43 -8.28
N ARG A 64 -5.80 8.95 -9.33
CA ARG A 64 -7.27 9.10 -9.48
C ARG A 64 -8.07 8.46 -8.34
N TRP A 65 -7.52 7.45 -7.66
CA TRP A 65 -8.14 6.76 -6.53
C TRP A 65 -7.84 7.40 -5.18
N ARG A 66 -7.17 8.56 -5.16
CA ARG A 66 -6.75 9.23 -3.91
C ARG A 66 -7.90 9.41 -2.92
N ASN A 67 -9.04 9.91 -3.38
CA ASN A 67 -10.19 10.14 -2.50
C ASN A 67 -10.78 8.84 -1.96
N HIS A 68 -10.80 7.77 -2.76
CA HIS A 68 -11.27 6.45 -2.31
C HIS A 68 -10.33 5.89 -1.23
N THR A 69 -9.02 5.96 -1.46
CA THR A 69 -8.02 5.52 -0.48
C THR A 69 -8.08 6.36 0.80
N ALA A 70 -8.19 7.68 0.70
CA ALA A 70 -8.30 8.58 1.85
C ALA A 70 -9.57 8.30 2.67
N MET A 71 -10.69 8.06 2.00
CA MET A 71 -11.95 7.70 2.66
C MET A 71 -11.81 6.38 3.42
N TRP A 72 -11.27 5.33 2.79
CA TRP A 72 -11.04 4.04 3.46
C TRP A 72 -10.16 4.19 4.72
N LEU A 73 -9.06 4.95 4.62
CA LEU A 73 -8.18 5.22 5.77
C LEU A 73 -8.92 5.93 6.91
N ALA A 74 -9.78 6.90 6.59
CA ALA A 74 -10.58 7.63 7.58
C ALA A 74 -11.65 6.74 8.23
N LEU A 75 -12.37 5.91 7.46
CA LEU A 75 -13.37 4.98 8.00
C LEU A 75 -12.76 3.98 8.98
N HIS A 76 -11.52 3.58 8.74
CA HIS A 76 -10.81 2.61 9.58
C HIS A 76 -9.86 3.26 10.59
N ASP A 77 -9.91 4.58 10.76
CA ASP A 77 -9.07 5.35 11.70
C ASP A 77 -7.58 4.97 11.59
N VAL A 78 -7.07 5.01 10.36
CA VAL A 78 -5.66 4.77 10.03
C VAL A 78 -4.97 6.13 9.90
N PRO A 79 -3.95 6.44 10.71
CA PRO A 79 -3.20 7.68 10.56
C PRO A 79 -2.47 7.72 9.20
N SER A 80 -2.43 8.89 8.56
CA SER A 80 -1.73 9.06 7.29
C SER A 80 -1.15 10.47 7.16
N ASP A 81 0.14 10.62 7.45
CA ASP A 81 0.86 11.89 7.34
C ASP A 81 1.14 12.28 5.89
N ALA A 82 1.29 11.28 5.01
CA ALA A 82 1.34 11.48 3.57
C ALA A 82 0.89 10.23 2.81
N MET A 83 0.44 10.43 1.58
CA MET A 83 0.04 9.36 0.67
C MET A 83 0.75 9.49 -0.67
N TRP A 84 1.61 8.52 -0.95
CA TRP A 84 2.40 8.38 -2.15
C TRP A 84 1.77 7.32 -3.05
N MET A 85 1.51 7.70 -4.29
CA MET A 85 0.66 6.95 -5.21
C MET A 85 1.30 6.87 -6.59
N ARG A 86 0.90 5.86 -7.36
CA ARG A 86 1.25 5.72 -8.77
C ARG A 86 0.76 6.94 -9.57
N ALA A 87 1.64 7.51 -10.40
CA ALA A 87 1.26 8.58 -11.31
C ALA A 87 0.23 8.07 -12.34
N ARG A 88 -0.68 8.94 -12.78
CA ARG A 88 -1.69 8.57 -13.79
C ARG A 88 -1.00 8.20 -15.10
N GLY A 89 -1.39 7.06 -15.69
CA GLY A 89 -0.80 6.55 -16.93
C GLY A 89 0.56 5.88 -16.77
N ASP A 90 1.04 5.67 -15.55
CA ASP A 90 2.21 4.83 -15.29
C ASP A 90 1.78 3.37 -15.19
N TYR A 91 2.19 2.55 -16.16
CA TYR A 91 1.85 1.13 -16.24
C TYR A 91 3.01 0.20 -15.87
N ARG A 92 4.11 0.74 -15.33
CA ARG A 92 5.26 -0.06 -14.90
C ARG A 92 4.89 -0.97 -13.72
N PRO A 93 5.62 -2.08 -13.49
CA PRO A 93 5.40 -2.93 -12.32
C PRO A 93 5.46 -2.16 -11.00
N ASP A 94 4.73 -2.63 -9.98
CA ASP A 94 4.61 -1.96 -8.67
C ASP A 94 5.95 -1.67 -8.02
N PHE A 95 6.91 -2.59 -8.10
CA PHE A 95 8.25 -2.39 -7.54
C PHE A 95 9.01 -1.24 -8.22
N GLU A 96 8.81 -1.00 -9.52
CA GLU A 96 9.45 0.14 -10.19
C GLU A 96 8.85 1.46 -9.73
N VAL A 97 7.52 1.53 -9.63
CA VAL A 97 6.81 2.71 -9.13
C VAL A 97 7.18 3.00 -7.68
N LYS A 98 7.18 1.97 -6.84
CA LYS A 98 7.51 2.10 -5.42
C LYS A 98 8.98 2.47 -5.19
N ARG A 99 9.90 2.10 -6.10
CA ARG A 99 11.30 2.56 -6.08
C ARG A 99 11.41 4.07 -6.30
N ASP A 100 10.70 4.61 -7.29
CA ASP A 100 10.67 6.05 -7.55
C ASP A 100 10.02 6.82 -6.38
N ILE A 101 8.93 6.26 -5.83
CA ILE A 101 8.29 6.81 -4.61
C ILE A 101 9.28 6.83 -3.45
N LEU A 102 10.02 5.75 -3.20
CA LEU A 102 11.00 5.69 -2.12
C LEU A 102 12.12 6.72 -2.28
N ALA A 103 12.62 6.90 -3.50
CA ALA A 103 13.57 7.97 -3.80
C ALA A 103 13.00 9.36 -3.47
N GLY A 104 11.71 9.59 -3.73
CA GLY A 104 10.99 10.80 -3.32
C GLY A 104 10.83 10.94 -1.80
N ILE A 105 10.49 9.86 -1.11
CA ILE A 105 10.35 9.81 0.36
C ILE A 105 11.67 10.15 1.04
N ARG A 106 12.79 9.60 0.57
CA ARG A 106 14.13 9.81 1.13
C ARG A 106 14.63 11.24 1.10
N LYS A 107 14.02 12.10 0.27
CA LYS A 107 14.32 13.53 0.26
C LYS A 107 13.80 14.27 1.50
N ARG A 108 12.88 13.67 2.26
CA ARG A 108 12.15 14.33 3.37
C ARG A 108 12.04 13.48 4.63
N TYR A 109 12.10 12.16 4.49
CA TYR A 109 11.93 11.20 5.58
C TYR A 109 13.06 10.19 5.56
N ARG A 110 13.35 9.62 6.73
CA ARG A 110 14.18 8.41 6.86
C ARG A 110 13.25 7.21 7.08
N PRO A 111 13.04 6.34 6.07
CA PRO A 111 12.30 5.10 6.27
C PRO A 111 12.95 4.26 7.37
N VAL A 112 12.13 3.75 8.30
CA VAL A 112 12.59 2.92 9.41
C VAL A 112 12.19 1.46 9.26
N ALA A 113 11.01 1.21 8.66
CA ALA A 113 10.51 -0.09 8.23
C ALA A 113 9.33 0.11 7.27
N ALA A 114 9.00 -0.94 6.53
CA ALA A 114 7.84 -1.05 5.65
C ALA A 114 6.96 -2.25 6.02
N TRP A 115 5.66 -2.14 5.76
CA TRP A 115 4.70 -3.24 5.75
C TRP A 115 4.22 -3.43 4.32
N ASP A 116 4.33 -4.65 3.79
CA ASP A 116 3.97 -4.98 2.40
C ASP A 116 3.68 -6.49 2.29
N ASP A 117 2.77 -6.89 1.40
CA ASP A 117 2.45 -8.29 1.08
C ASP A 117 3.09 -8.75 -0.24
N ASN A 118 3.39 -7.82 -1.16
CA ASN A 118 3.90 -8.15 -2.50
C ASN A 118 5.38 -8.58 -2.49
N PRO A 119 5.72 -9.83 -2.86
CA PRO A 119 7.09 -10.34 -2.84
C PRO A 119 8.08 -9.49 -3.65
N ALA A 120 7.68 -8.99 -4.83
CA ALA A 120 8.57 -8.18 -5.67
C ALA A 120 8.88 -6.82 -5.01
N VAL A 121 7.92 -6.27 -4.28
CA VAL A 121 8.09 -5.02 -3.54
C VAL A 121 8.84 -5.24 -2.23
N ILE A 122 8.63 -6.37 -1.56
CA ILE A 122 9.40 -6.79 -0.38
C ILE A 122 10.89 -6.89 -0.74
N GLU A 123 11.22 -7.53 -1.86
CA GLU A 123 12.60 -7.62 -2.34
C GLU A 123 13.19 -6.26 -2.70
N LEU A 124 12.39 -5.36 -3.30
CA LEU A 124 12.79 -3.96 -3.48
C LEU A 124 13.15 -3.31 -2.14
N TRP A 125 12.26 -3.36 -1.14
CA TRP A 125 12.49 -2.73 0.17
C TRP A 125 13.75 -3.26 0.83
N ARG A 126 13.95 -4.58 0.81
CA ARG A 126 15.16 -5.23 1.35
C ARG A 126 16.41 -4.80 0.60
N GLY A 127 16.39 -4.80 -0.73
CA GLY A 127 17.51 -4.36 -1.57
C GLY A 127 17.87 -2.89 -1.35
N GLU A 128 16.88 -2.07 -0.98
CA GLU A 128 17.05 -0.68 -0.62
C GLU A 128 17.43 -0.47 0.86
N GLY A 129 17.62 -1.53 1.65
CA GLY A 129 17.99 -1.44 3.06
C GLY A 129 16.86 -0.95 3.98
N VAL A 130 15.60 -1.12 3.57
CA VAL A 130 14.41 -0.84 4.40
C VAL A 130 13.95 -2.17 5.02
N PRO A 131 13.99 -2.34 6.35
CA PRO A 131 13.43 -3.51 7.01
C PRO A 131 11.95 -3.69 6.67
N VAL A 132 11.50 -4.94 6.49
CA VAL A 132 10.13 -5.23 6.05
C VAL A 132 9.43 -6.20 7.00
N HIS A 133 8.22 -5.82 7.41
CA HIS A 133 7.23 -6.70 8.00
C HIS A 133 6.37 -7.26 6.87
N VAL A 134 6.51 -8.55 6.60
CA VAL A 134 5.75 -9.22 5.53
C VAL A 134 4.34 -9.50 6.02
N VAL A 135 3.34 -9.00 5.30
CA VAL A 135 1.94 -9.35 5.53
C VAL A 135 1.58 -10.58 4.68
N PRO A 136 1.16 -11.70 5.28
CA PRO A 136 0.82 -12.90 4.53
C PRO A 136 -0.51 -12.74 3.77
N GLY A 137 -0.72 -13.55 2.73
CA GLY A 137 -1.94 -13.50 1.91
C GLY A 137 -1.74 -12.95 0.50
N TRP A 138 -0.49 -12.92 0.03
CA TRP A 138 -0.18 -12.78 -1.39
C TRP A 138 -0.39 -14.10 -2.11
N ASP A 139 -1.49 -14.18 -2.86
CA ASP A 139 -1.73 -15.26 -3.80
C ASP A 139 -1.15 -14.85 -5.16
N ASP A 140 -0.24 -15.67 -5.70
CA ASP A 140 0.47 -15.43 -6.96
C ASP A 140 -0.50 -15.62 -8.14
N HIS A 141 -1.50 -14.74 -8.28
CA HIS A 141 -2.33 -14.63 -9.46
C HIS A 141 -1.53 -13.91 -10.54
N ARG A 142 -0.50 -14.59 -11.06
CA ARG A 142 0.11 -14.21 -12.33
C ARG A 142 -0.85 -14.64 -13.45
N GLY A 143 -1.71 -13.71 -13.84
CA GLY A 143 -2.23 -13.64 -15.21
C GLY A 143 -1.30 -12.80 -16.07
#